data_AF-A0A803J3Y6-F1
#
_entry.id   AF-A0A803J3Y6-F1
#
_cell.length_a   1.000
_cell.length_b   1.000
_cell.length_c   1.000
_cell.angle_alpha   90.00
_cell.angle_beta   90.00
_cell.angle_gamma   90.00
#
_symmetry.space_group_name_H-M   'P 1'
#
loop_
_entity.id
_entity.type
_entity.pdbx_description
1 polymer ?
#
loop_
_entity_poly.entity_id
_entity_poly.type
_entity_poly.pdbx_seq_one_letter_code
_entity_poly.pdbx_strand_id
1 'polypeptide(L)'
;MCATNYLYDFSLWYCLDDAHVAAKILCMLEQNCYRGYDEHRDKTAGTQAIAWTTNVIQSSRISFLIVSATSLNDPWFNNVSEWSLVNYVDQEAVKVVPIYVGIDEAQRPHKLRFLTSLNYDSSYFPNRLLASMKPRNRH
;
A
#
# COMPACT_ATOMS: atom_id res chain seq x y z
N MET A 1 8.55 7.09 24.86
CA MET A 1 8.37 6.81 23.43
C MET A 1 6.96 7.20 23.06
N CYS A 2 6.76 8.26 22.28
CA CYS A 2 5.43 8.60 21.80
C CYS A 2 5.04 7.52 20.79
N ALA A 3 4.12 6.63 21.17
CA ALA A 3 3.49 5.75 20.21
C ALA A 3 2.74 6.66 19.23
N THR A 4 3.23 6.74 17.99
CA THR A 4 2.44 7.32 16.90
C THR A 4 1.21 6.42 16.77
N ASN A 5 0.08 6.88 17.31
CA ASN A 5 -1.19 6.17 17.18
C ASN A 5 -1.68 6.34 15.75
N TYR A 6 -1.20 5.47 14.85
CA TYR A 6 -1.78 5.33 13.52
C TYR A 6 -3.23 4.85 13.66
N LEU A 7 -4.13 5.45 12.87
CA LEU A 7 -5.53 5.02 12.81
C LEU A 7 -5.63 3.64 12.17
N TYR A 8 -4.79 3.39 11.17
CA TYR A 8 -4.72 2.13 10.43
C TYR A 8 -3.34 1.48 10.56
N ASP A 9 -3.33 0.16 10.69
CA ASP A 9 -2.09 -0.61 10.61
C ASP A 9 -1.54 -0.62 9.19
N PHE A 10 -2.41 -0.54 8.17
CA PHE A 10 -2.05 -0.39 6.77
C PHE A 10 -3.14 0.32 5.95
N SER A 11 -2.75 0.89 4.80
CA SER A 11 -3.66 1.23 3.69
C SER A 11 -3.30 0.40 2.47
N LEU A 12 -4.32 0.02 1.69
CA LEU A 12 -4.15 -0.76 0.47
C LEU A 12 -4.72 0.02 -0.73
N TRP A 13 -3.88 0.24 -1.74
CA TRP A 13 -4.22 1.04 -2.92
C TRP A 13 -4.07 0.21 -4.18
N TYR A 14 -5.13 0.20 -5.00
CA TYR A 14 -5.23 -0.67 -6.17
C TYR A 14 -6.26 -0.16 -7.18
N CYS A 15 -6.07 -0.55 -8.44
CA CYS A 15 -7.06 -0.37 -9.50
C CYS A 15 -8.18 -1.40 -9.34
N LEU A 16 -9.41 -1.07 -9.72
CA LEU A 16 -10.56 -1.98 -9.56
C LEU A 16 -10.36 -3.36 -10.20
N ASP A 17 -9.62 -3.44 -11.30
CA ASP A 17 -9.29 -4.70 -11.97
C ASP A 17 -8.48 -5.67 -11.07
N ASP A 18 -7.75 -5.12 -10.09
CA ASP A 18 -6.95 -5.86 -9.11
C ASP A 18 -7.73 -6.19 -7.82
N ALA A 19 -9.04 -5.93 -7.76
CA ALA A 19 -9.85 -6.15 -6.55
C ALA A 19 -9.76 -7.59 -6.01
N HIS A 20 -9.60 -8.57 -6.90
CA HIS A 20 -9.43 -9.97 -6.50
C HIS A 20 -8.09 -10.23 -5.78
N VAL A 21 -7.02 -9.51 -6.15
CA VAL A 21 -5.73 -9.55 -5.45
C VAL A 21 -5.84 -8.81 -4.13
N ALA A 22 -6.46 -7.62 -4.14
CA ALA A 22 -6.67 -6.81 -2.95
C ALA A 22 -7.44 -7.57 -1.87
N ALA A 23 -8.55 -8.24 -2.24
CA ALA A 23 -9.34 -9.05 -1.33
C ALA A 23 -8.54 -10.16 -0.65
N LYS A 24 -7.62 -10.81 -1.39
CA LYS A 24 -6.74 -11.86 -0.82
C LYS A 24 -5.74 -11.26 0.18
N ILE A 25 -5.14 -10.12 -0.15
CA ILE A 25 -4.19 -9.43 0.73
C ILE A 25 -4.89 -8.95 2.00
N LEU A 26 -6.06 -8.32 1.87
CA LEU A 26 -6.90 -7.89 2.99
C LEU A 26 -7.21 -9.08 3.91
N CYS A 27 -7.70 -10.18 3.33
CA CYS A 27 -8.02 -11.39 4.09
C CYS A 27 -6.80 -11.91 4.87
N MET A 28 -5.62 -11.98 4.26
CA MET A 28 -4.40 -12.41 4.96
C MET A 28 -4.02 -11.48 6.12
N LEU A 29 -4.13 -10.17 5.94
CA LEU A 29 -3.77 -9.18 6.96
C LEU A 29 -4.79 -9.13 8.11
N GLU A 30 -6.08 -9.14 7.78
CA GLU A 30 -7.19 -9.13 8.74
C GLU A 30 -7.20 -10.43 9.58
N GLN A 31 -6.91 -11.59 8.98
CA GLN A 31 -6.73 -12.85 9.70
C GLN A 31 -5.59 -12.81 10.74
N ASN A 32 -4.64 -11.90 10.58
CA ASN A 32 -3.55 -11.65 11.52
C ASN A 32 -3.80 -10.41 12.40
N CYS A 33 -5.07 -9.99 12.53
CA CYS A 33 -5.54 -8.89 13.38
C CYS A 33 -4.99 -7.51 13.01
N TYR A 34 -4.56 -7.29 11.76
CA TYR A 34 -4.19 -5.95 11.29
C TYR A 34 -5.43 -5.20 10.78
N ARG A 35 -5.58 -3.95 11.22
CA ARG A 35 -6.67 -3.07 10.79
C ARG A 35 -6.27 -2.29 9.55
N GLY A 36 -6.95 -2.55 8.44
CA GLY A 36 -6.68 -1.94 7.15
C GLY A 36 -7.65 -0.83 6.77
N TYR A 37 -7.21 0.02 5.84
CA TYR A 37 -8.09 0.82 5.00
C TYR A 37 -8.09 0.29 3.56
N ASP A 38 -9.29 0.15 2.99
CA ASP A 38 -9.54 -0.17 1.57
C ASP A 38 -10.43 0.92 0.96
N GLU A 39 -9.91 1.64 -0.05
CA GLU A 39 -10.65 2.73 -0.68
C GLU A 39 -12.01 2.31 -1.21
N HIS A 40 -12.11 1.14 -1.83
CA HIS A 40 -13.34 0.71 -2.51
C HIS A 40 -14.39 0.18 -1.53
N ARG A 41 -14.00 -0.10 -0.27
CA ARG A 41 -14.91 -0.48 0.83
C ARG A 41 -15.26 0.68 1.74
N ASP A 42 -14.28 1.54 2.05
CA ASP A 42 -14.35 2.47 3.17
C ASP A 42 -14.63 3.92 2.74
N LYS A 43 -14.49 4.24 1.45
CA LYS A 43 -14.75 5.59 0.95
C LYS A 43 -16.26 5.88 0.93
N THR A 44 -16.66 6.81 1.78
CA THR A 44 -18.03 7.34 1.83
C THR A 44 -18.26 8.34 0.68
N ALA A 45 -19.44 8.26 0.05
CA ALA A 45 -19.84 9.18 -1.01
C ALA A 45 -19.87 10.64 -0.50
N GLY A 46 -19.32 11.57 -1.29
CA GLY A 46 -19.31 13.01 -0.99
C GLY A 46 -17.99 13.55 -0.41
N THR A 47 -17.03 12.69 -0.07
CA THR A 47 -15.71 13.13 0.43
C THR A 47 -14.79 13.56 -0.72
N GLN A 48 -14.09 14.69 -0.58
CA GLN A 48 -13.07 15.10 -1.57
C GLN A 48 -11.95 14.05 -1.65
N ALA A 49 -11.84 13.40 -2.82
CA ALA A 49 -10.99 12.22 -3.00
C ALA A 49 -9.51 12.43 -2.63
N ILE A 50 -8.96 13.61 -2.93
CA ILE A 50 -7.54 13.92 -2.72
C ILE A 50 -7.22 14.06 -1.23
N ALA A 51 -7.94 14.94 -0.52
CA ALA A 51 -7.69 15.22 0.90
C ALA A 51 -7.92 14.00 1.79
N TRP A 52 -8.88 13.14 1.41
CA TRP A 52 -9.11 11.87 2.09
C TRP A 52 -7.97 10.89 1.88
N THR A 53 -7.50 10.74 0.64
CA THR A 53 -6.41 9.81 0.29
C THR A 53 -5.12 10.17 1.01
N THR A 54 -4.72 11.44 1.00
CA THR A 54 -3.51 11.88 1.71
C THR A 54 -3.62 11.69 3.23
N ASN A 55 -4.80 11.96 3.81
CA ASN A 55 -5.06 11.73 5.23
C ASN A 55 -4.95 10.24 5.59
N VAL A 56 -5.56 9.35 4.80
CA VAL A 56 -5.45 7.90 5.03
C VAL A 56 -4.01 7.45 4.94
N ILE A 57 -3.24 7.90 3.94
CA ILE A 57 -1.82 7.57 3.81
C ILE A 57 -1.07 7.98 5.09
N GLN A 58 -1.24 9.22 5.54
CA GLN A 58 -0.57 9.77 6.74
C GLN A 58 -1.02 9.07 8.04
N SER A 59 -2.28 8.64 8.09
CA SER A 59 -2.87 7.95 9.23
C SER A 59 -2.56 6.44 9.24
N SER A 60 -1.86 5.93 8.23
CA SER A 60 -1.47 4.53 8.10
C SER A 60 0.00 4.34 8.43
N ARG A 61 0.32 3.25 9.15
CA ARG A 61 1.73 2.91 9.41
C ARG A 61 2.49 2.45 8.16
N ILE A 62 1.80 1.78 7.26
CA ILE A 62 2.33 1.27 5.98
C ILE A 62 1.30 1.48 4.87
N SER A 63 1.77 1.83 3.67
CA SER A 63 0.97 1.96 2.47
C SER A 63 1.40 0.90 1.46
N PHE A 64 0.49 0.00 1.12
CA PHE A 64 0.69 -1.01 0.09
C PHE A 64 0.12 -0.53 -1.24
N LEU A 65 0.93 -0.58 -2.29
CA LEU A 65 0.55 -0.20 -3.65
C LEU A 65 0.54 -1.45 -4.53
N ILE A 66 -0.63 -1.91 -4.99
CA ILE A 66 -0.71 -3.01 -5.97
C ILE A 66 -0.32 -2.47 -7.35
N VAL A 67 0.73 -3.05 -7.92
CA VAL A 67 1.30 -2.64 -9.20
C VAL A 67 1.21 -3.80 -10.19
N SER A 68 0.32 -3.65 -11.17
CA SER A 68 -0.01 -4.65 -12.18
C SER A 68 0.02 -3.99 -13.57
N ALA A 69 -0.12 -4.78 -14.63
CA ALA A 69 -0.18 -4.21 -15.98
C ALA A 69 -1.35 -3.22 -16.17
N THR A 70 -2.47 -3.42 -15.46
CA THR A 70 -3.63 -2.51 -15.51
C THR A 70 -3.34 -1.20 -14.78
N SER A 71 -2.66 -1.25 -13.62
CA SER A 71 -2.40 -0.05 -12.83
C SER A 71 -1.32 0.87 -13.41
N LEU A 72 -0.40 0.36 -14.24
CA LEU A 72 0.65 1.18 -14.88
C LEU A 72 0.09 2.32 -15.73
N ASN A 73 -1.08 2.13 -16.33
CA ASN A 73 -1.72 3.11 -17.21
C ASN A 73 -2.87 3.87 -16.53
N ASP A 74 -3.12 3.59 -15.25
CA ASP A 74 -4.22 4.21 -14.52
C ASP A 74 -3.78 5.58 -13.93
N PRO A 75 -4.45 6.69 -14.31
CA PRO A 75 -4.16 8.01 -13.75
C PRO A 75 -4.35 8.10 -12.24
N TRP A 76 -5.35 7.39 -11.68
CA TRP A 76 -5.59 7.32 -10.24
C TRP A 76 -4.42 6.68 -9.52
N PHE A 77 -3.96 5.52 -10.00
CA PHE A 77 -2.80 4.85 -9.44
C PHE A 77 -1.54 5.74 -9.49
N ASN A 78 -1.36 6.47 -10.58
CA ASN A 78 -0.24 7.40 -10.70
C ASN A 78 -0.27 8.51 -9.64
N ASN A 79 -1.45 9.10 -9.38
CA ASN A 79 -1.63 10.11 -8.34
C ASN A 79 -1.39 9.53 -6.93
N VAL A 80 -1.98 8.37 -6.61
CA VAL A 80 -1.85 7.74 -5.28
C VAL A 80 -0.40 7.33 -5.00
N SER A 81 0.29 6.79 -6.01
CA SER A 81 1.70 6.44 -5.87
C SER A 81 2.58 7.68 -5.65
N GLU A 82 2.31 8.79 -6.32
CA GLU A 82 3.02 10.05 -6.09
C GLU A 82 2.76 10.62 -4.70
N TRP A 83 1.51 10.68 -4.26
CA TRP A 83 1.19 11.12 -2.91
C TRP A 83 1.82 10.22 -1.83
N SER A 84 1.84 8.91 -2.06
CA SER A 84 2.53 7.98 -1.16
C SER A 84 4.03 8.26 -1.08
N LEU A 85 4.68 8.52 -2.22
CA LEU A 85 6.10 8.84 -2.29
C LEU A 85 6.45 10.17 -1.63
N VAL A 86 5.65 11.22 -1.85
CA VAL A 86 5.83 12.52 -1.19
C VAL A 86 5.78 12.35 0.33
N ASN A 87 4.80 11.60 0.85
CA ASN A 87 4.71 11.35 2.29
C ASN A 87 5.85 10.46 2.83
N TYR A 88 6.40 9.56 2.01
CA TYR A 88 7.58 8.77 2.37
C TYR A 88 8.84 9.63 2.50
N VAL A 89 9.07 10.54 1.55
CA VAL A 89 10.28 11.37 1.47
C VAL A 89 10.23 12.53 2.47
N ASP A 90 9.11 13.26 2.53
CA ASP A 90 9.05 14.55 3.24
C ASP A 90 8.81 14.39 4.74
N GLN A 91 8.21 13.28 5.18
CA GLN A 91 7.77 13.12 6.57
C GLN A 91 8.40 11.93 7.31
N GLU A 92 9.19 11.08 6.63
CA GLU A 92 9.68 9.77 7.14
C GLU A 92 8.59 8.90 7.82
N ALA A 93 7.32 9.22 7.60
CA ALA A 93 6.24 8.84 8.53
C ALA A 93 5.54 7.54 8.12
N VAL A 94 5.54 7.21 6.83
CA VAL A 94 4.76 6.11 6.27
C VAL A 94 5.65 5.22 5.42
N LYS A 95 5.76 3.94 5.76
CA LYS A 95 6.48 2.97 4.93
C LYS A 95 5.66 2.68 3.67
N VAL A 96 6.22 2.89 2.48
CA VAL A 96 5.57 2.54 1.21
C VAL A 96 6.13 1.23 0.67
N VAL A 97 5.27 0.28 0.34
CA VAL A 97 5.64 -1.05 -0.17
C VAL A 97 4.86 -1.35 -1.45
N PRO A 98 5.51 -1.30 -2.62
CA PRO A 98 4.94 -1.79 -3.86
C PRO A 98 4.76 -3.32 -3.82
N ILE A 99 3.63 -3.81 -4.29
CA ILE A 99 3.30 -5.22 -4.48
C ILE A 99 3.14 -5.45 -5.99
N TYR A 100 4.14 -6.06 -6.62
CA TYR A 100 4.12 -6.35 -8.05
C TYR A 100 3.32 -7.61 -8.34
N VAL A 101 2.42 -7.55 -9.32
CA VAL A 101 1.52 -8.64 -9.74
C VAL A 101 1.66 -8.86 -11.23
N GLY A 102 2.17 -10.02 -11.64
CA GLY A 102 2.23 -10.44 -13.04
C GLY A 102 3.05 -9.52 -13.96
N ILE A 103 3.96 -8.71 -13.41
CA ILE A 103 4.82 -7.80 -14.18
C ILE A 103 6.31 -8.05 -13.92
N ASP A 104 7.09 -7.90 -14.99
CA ASP A 104 8.54 -8.07 -14.98
C ASP A 104 9.27 -6.82 -14.48
N GLU A 105 10.55 -6.96 -14.14
CA GLU A 105 11.37 -5.86 -13.62
C GLU A 105 11.45 -4.66 -14.58
N ALA A 106 11.47 -4.93 -15.89
CA ALA A 106 11.49 -3.91 -16.93
C ALA A 106 10.24 -3.02 -16.91
N GLN A 107 9.08 -3.59 -16.52
CA GLN A 107 7.80 -2.89 -16.45
C GLN A 107 7.62 -2.11 -15.14
N ARG A 108 8.47 -2.34 -14.13
CA ARG A 108 8.35 -1.67 -12.82
C ARG A 108 8.62 -0.16 -12.94
N PRO A 109 7.71 0.70 -12.42
CA PRO A 109 7.87 2.15 -12.48
C PRO A 109 9.17 2.60 -11.82
N HIS A 110 9.96 3.41 -12.53
CA HIS A 110 11.23 3.94 -12.02
C HIS A 110 11.08 4.61 -10.65
N LYS A 111 9.98 5.36 -10.44
CA LYS A 111 9.65 6.04 -9.18
C LYS A 111 9.46 5.10 -7.98
N LEU A 112 9.31 3.79 -8.18
CA LEU A 112 9.11 2.81 -7.11
C LEU A 112 10.31 1.86 -6.92
N ARG A 113 11.29 1.88 -7.83
CA ARG A 113 12.39 0.88 -7.84
C ARG A 113 13.31 0.93 -6.63
N PHE A 114 13.39 2.07 -5.95
CA PHE A 114 14.21 2.24 -4.74
C PHE A 114 13.49 1.78 -3.46
N LEU A 115 12.19 1.47 -3.54
CA LEU A 115 11.42 1.01 -2.39
C LEU A 115 11.61 -0.49 -2.18
N THR A 116 11.56 -0.91 -0.92
CA THR A 116 11.39 -2.34 -0.60
C THR A 116 10.04 -2.79 -1.13
N SER A 117 10.05 -3.78 -2.03
CA SER A 117 8.85 -4.29 -2.70
C SER A 117 8.59 -5.76 -2.40
N LEU A 118 7.37 -6.19 -2.68
CA LEU A 118 6.93 -7.57 -2.64
C LEU A 118 6.56 -8.01 -4.05
N ASN A 119 6.77 -9.28 -4.35
CA ASN A 119 6.27 -9.92 -5.57
C ASN A 119 5.14 -10.87 -5.16
N TYR A 120 3.93 -10.60 -5.63
CA TYR A 120 2.72 -11.35 -5.29
C TYR A 120 2.76 -12.80 -5.78
N ASP A 121 3.36 -13.04 -6.95
CA ASP A 121 3.44 -14.37 -7.57
C ASP A 121 4.50 -15.26 -6.92
N SER A 122 5.30 -14.71 -6.00
CA SER A 122 6.28 -15.48 -5.24
C SER A 122 5.59 -16.38 -4.21
N SER A 123 6.02 -17.64 -4.12
CA SER A 123 5.59 -18.55 -3.04
C SER A 123 5.92 -18.02 -1.63
N TYR A 124 6.88 -17.10 -1.50
CA TYR A 124 7.23 -16.45 -0.25
C TYR A 124 6.40 -15.20 0.07
N PHE A 125 5.48 -14.80 -0.81
CA PHE A 125 4.69 -13.58 -0.65
C PHE A 125 3.98 -13.49 0.71
N PRO A 126 3.21 -14.49 1.17
CA PRO A 126 2.49 -14.38 2.44
C PRO A 126 3.42 -14.12 3.64
N ASN A 127 4.56 -14.83 3.68
CA ASN A 127 5.54 -14.67 4.74
C ASN A 127 6.17 -13.27 4.73
N ARG A 128 6.51 -12.76 3.53
CA ARG A 128 7.09 -11.42 3.40
C ARG A 128 6.08 -10.31 3.67
N LEU A 129 4.82 -10.50 3.28
CA LEU A 129 3.72 -9.58 3.59
C LEU A 129 3.58 -9.42 5.11
N LEU A 130 3.45 -10.53 5.85
CA LEU A 130 3.33 -10.49 7.31
C LEU A 130 4.61 -9.97 7.99
N ALA A 131 5.79 -10.33 7.48
CA ALA A 131 7.06 -9.78 7.97
C ALA A 131 7.14 -8.26 7.77
N SER A 132 6.58 -7.72 6.69
CA SER A 132 6.56 -6.28 6.42
C SER A 132 5.75 -5.48 7.45
N MET A 133 4.80 -6.15 8.13
CA MET A 133 3.98 -5.60 9.19
C MET A 133 4.65 -5.63 10.57
N LYS A 134 5.72 -6.39 10.77
CA LYS A 134 6.40 -6.40 12.08
C LYS A 134 7.06 -5.04 12.35
N PRO A 135 7.06 -4.56 13.61
CA PRO A 135 7.78 -3.34 13.97
C PRO A 135 9.25 -3.46 13.56
N ARG A 136 9.86 -2.38 13.06
CA ARG A 136 11.32 -2.33 12.95
C ARG A 136 11.89 -2.34 14.37
N ASN A 137 12.50 -3.43 14.80
CA ASN A 137 13.42 -3.38 15.92
C ASN A 137 14.60 -2.51 15.46
N ARG A 138 14.63 -1.25 15.88
CA ARG A 138 15.87 -0.46 15.85
C ARG A 138 16.76 -1.08 16.94
N HIS A 139 17.72 -1.90 16.51
CA HIS A 139 18.89 -2.19 17.34
C HIS A 139 19.79 -0.97 17.38
#